data_AF-A0AAE4D5P3-F1
#
_entry.id   AF-A0AAE4D5P3-F1
#
_cell.length_a   1.000
_cell.length_b   1.000
_cell.length_c   1.000
_cell.angle_alpha   90.00
_cell.angle_beta   90.00
_cell.angle_gamma   90.00
#
_symmetry.space_group_name_H-M   'P 1'
#
loop_
_entity.id
_entity.type
_entity.pdbx_description
1 polymer ?
#
loop_
_entity_poly.entity_id
_entity_poly.type
_entity_poly.pdbx_seq_one_letter_code
_entity_poly.pdbx_strand_id
1 'polypeptide(L)'
;MDSILLAKLRAGYDAGTWLPYLTAGAAQMTFSGLIDDSDTGSFYGVSVDYRVGNDIRVGAEVLDHQFDDFASSGFDFDVTTVAARVSFEF
;
A
#
# COMPACT_ATOMS: atom_id res chain seq x y z
N MET A 1 -17.41 4.63 -13.53
CA MET A 1 -16.11 4.16 -13.00
C MET A 1 -15.53 3.32 -14.11
N ASP A 2 -14.65 3.91 -14.89
CA ASP A 2 -14.31 3.40 -16.22
C ASP A 2 -12.90 2.81 -16.24
N SER A 3 -11.99 3.28 -15.39
CA SER A 3 -10.72 2.60 -15.12
C SER A 3 -10.08 3.06 -13.80
N ILE A 4 -9.32 2.17 -13.17
CA ILE A 4 -8.47 2.46 -12.00
C ILE A 4 -7.07 1.99 -12.35
N LEU A 5 -6.08 2.88 -12.24
CA LEU A 5 -4.67 2.58 -12.41
C LEU A 5 -3.99 2.57 -11.03
N LEU A 6 -3.40 1.45 -10.65
CA LEU A 6 -2.67 1.30 -9.39
C LEU A 6 -1.19 1.05 -9.67
N ALA A 7 -0.33 1.97 -9.24
CA ALA A 7 1.11 1.80 -9.26
C ALA A 7 1.59 1.53 -7.82
N LYS A 8 2.19 0.36 -7.57
CA LYS A 8 2.79 0.01 -6.28
C LYS A 8 4.26 -0.37 -6.48
N LEU A 9 5.13 0.31 -5.76
CA LEU A 9 6.57 0.06 -5.67
C LEU A 9 6.89 -0.60 -4.33
N ARG A 10 7.84 -1.54 -4.35
CA ARG A 10 8.34 -2.22 -3.16
C ARG A 10 9.86 -2.29 -3.22
N ALA A 11 10.51 -1.93 -2.12
CA ALA A 11 11.96 -1.98 -2.00
C ALA A 11 12.32 -2.57 -0.65
N GLY A 12 13.07 -3.67 -0.63
CA GLY A 12 13.36 -4.39 0.60
C GLY A 12 14.66 -5.17 0.56
N TYR A 13 14.96 -5.77 1.69
CA TYR A 13 16.15 -6.57 1.90
C TYR A 13 15.77 -8.03 2.14
N ASP A 14 16.40 -8.94 1.39
CA ASP A 14 16.24 -10.37 1.63
C ASP A 14 17.24 -10.85 2.69
N ALA A 15 16.77 -11.02 3.93
CA ALA A 15 17.54 -11.58 5.03
C ALA A 15 17.30 -13.10 5.20
N GLY A 16 16.88 -13.79 4.14
CA GLY A 16 16.65 -15.24 4.10
C GLY A 16 15.31 -15.64 4.71
N THR A 17 15.25 -15.67 6.06
CA THR A 17 14.03 -16.03 6.79
C THR A 17 13.11 -14.82 7.02
N TRP A 18 13.69 -13.63 7.12
CA TRP A 18 12.96 -12.37 7.26
C TRP A 18 13.14 -11.53 5.99
N LEU A 19 12.06 -10.94 5.49
CA LEU A 19 12.09 -9.99 4.39
C LEU A 19 11.36 -8.71 4.79
N PRO A 20 12.08 -7.75 5.40
CA PRO A 20 11.56 -6.39 5.55
C PRO A 20 11.60 -5.65 4.20
N TYR A 21 10.52 -4.96 3.87
CA TYR A 21 10.43 -4.09 2.71
C TYR A 21 9.58 -2.85 2.98
N LEU A 22 9.94 -1.77 2.34
CA LEU A 22 9.13 -0.57 2.23
C LEU A 22 8.22 -0.71 1.02
N THR A 23 6.99 -0.26 1.18
CA THR A 23 5.97 -0.24 0.12
C THR A 23 5.51 1.20 -0.06
N ALA A 24 5.43 1.68 -1.29
CA ALA A 24 4.82 2.97 -1.60
C ALA A 24 4.08 2.87 -2.92
N GLY A 25 3.03 3.65 -3.10
CA GLY A 25 2.25 3.60 -4.32
C GLY A 25 1.27 4.75 -4.45
N ALA A 26 0.68 4.84 -5.62
CA ALA A 26 -0.38 5.76 -5.92
C ALA A 26 -1.48 5.04 -6.71
N ALA A 27 -2.71 5.36 -6.39
CA ALA A 27 -3.89 4.95 -7.13
C ALA A 27 -4.45 6.17 -7.85
N GLN A 28 -4.57 6.08 -9.17
CA GLN A 28 -5.23 7.08 -10.00
C GLN A 28 -6.57 6.50 -10.46
N MET A 29 -7.65 7.18 -10.11
CA MET A 29 -8.99 6.83 -10.58
C MET A 29 -9.36 7.76 -11.74
N THR A 30 -9.51 7.22 -12.94
CA THR A 30 -9.93 8.02 -14.10
C THR A 30 -11.45 7.94 -14.24
N PHE A 31 -12.13 9.03 -13.90
CA PHE A 31 -13.55 9.21 -14.24
C PHE A 31 -13.66 9.89 -15.60
N SER A 32 -14.15 9.18 -16.61
CA SER A 32 -14.45 9.78 -17.91
C SER A 32 -15.75 10.59 -17.82
N GLY A 33 -15.66 11.88 -17.49
CA GLY A 33 -16.80 12.81 -17.55
C GLY A 33 -16.44 14.28 -17.29
N LEU A 34 -16.59 15.12 -18.34
CA LEU A 34 -16.62 16.61 -18.44
C LEU A 34 -15.65 17.50 -17.63
N ILE A 35 -14.94 16.98 -16.64
CA ILE A 35 -13.96 17.67 -15.80
C ILE A 35 -12.86 16.65 -15.56
N ASP A 36 -11.65 16.90 -16.08
CA ASP A 36 -10.45 16.12 -15.78
C ASP A 36 -10.06 16.32 -14.31
N ASP A 37 -10.82 15.71 -13.39
CA ASP A 37 -10.52 15.70 -11.97
C ASP A 37 -9.90 14.34 -11.65
N SER A 38 -8.56 14.31 -11.64
CA SER A 38 -7.80 13.12 -11.28
C SER A 38 -7.54 13.12 -9.78
N ASP A 39 -8.44 12.54 -9.00
CA ASP A 39 -8.14 12.23 -7.60
C ASP A 39 -7.02 11.17 -7.56
N THR A 40 -5.82 11.62 -7.21
CA THR A 40 -4.63 10.79 -7.11
C THR A 40 -4.35 10.55 -5.63
N GLY A 41 -4.74 9.37 -5.13
CA GLY A 41 -4.45 8.95 -3.76
C GLY A 41 -3.07 8.32 -3.68
N SER A 42 -2.26 8.72 -2.70
CA SER A 42 -0.95 8.11 -2.46
C SER A 42 -0.91 7.37 -1.12
N PHE A 43 -0.08 6.32 -1.04
CA PHE A 43 0.13 5.57 0.19
C PHE A 43 1.59 5.14 0.30
N TYR A 44 2.05 5.00 1.53
CA TYR A 44 3.38 4.50 1.85
C TYR A 44 3.28 3.62 3.09
N GLY A 45 4.25 2.74 3.29
CA GLY A 45 4.12 1.70 4.30
C GLY A 45 5.37 0.88 4.47
N VAL A 46 5.34 0.11 5.55
CA VAL A 46 6.39 -0.82 5.91
C VAL A 46 5.80 -2.21 6.00
N SER A 47 6.57 -3.20 5.58
CA SER A 47 6.13 -4.58 5.52
C SER A 47 7.25 -5.49 5.99
N VAL A 48 6.89 -6.61 6.60
CA VAL A 48 7.84 -7.65 6.97
C VAL A 48 7.21 -9.01 6.73
N ASP A 49 7.90 -9.86 5.97
CA ASP A 49 7.51 -11.25 5.76
C ASP A 49 8.46 -12.18 6.52
N TYR A 50 7.93 -13.19 7.18
CA TYR A 50 8.65 -14.23 7.90
C TYR A 50 8.33 -15.61 7.31
N ARG A 51 9.36 -16.38 6.95
CA ARG A 51 9.20 -17.74 6.44
C ARG A 51 8.96 -18.72 7.58
N VAL A 52 7.79 -19.36 7.59
CA VAL A 52 7.41 -20.40 8.54
C VAL A 52 7.57 -21.76 7.86
N GLY A 53 8.65 -22.47 8.17
CA GLY A 53 8.98 -23.73 7.51
C GLY A 53 9.53 -23.54 6.10
N ASN A 54 9.25 -24.48 5.20
CA ASN A 54 9.79 -24.50 3.85
C ASN A 54 8.86 -23.87 2.81
N ASP A 55 7.55 -23.92 3.05
CA ASP A 55 6.52 -23.66 2.03
C ASP A 55 5.57 -22.50 2.40
N ILE A 56 5.67 -21.94 3.60
CA ILE A 56 4.76 -20.90 4.10
C ILE A 56 5.53 -19.63 4.43
N ARG A 57 4.97 -18.48 4.03
CA ARG A 57 5.41 -17.14 4.45
C ARG A 57 4.24 -16.42 5.12
N VAL A 58 4.52 -15.80 6.26
CA VAL A 58 3.56 -14.99 7.02
C VAL A 58 4.14 -13.58 7.12
N GLY A 59 3.38 -12.59 6.67
CA GLY A 59 3.81 -11.21 6.68
C GLY A 59 2.80 -10.28 7.33
N ALA A 60 3.31 -9.13 7.76
CA ALA A 60 2.52 -8.01 8.24
C ALA A 60 2.89 -6.76 7.43
N GLU A 61 1.89 -5.99 7.03
CA GLU A 61 2.02 -4.73 6.31
C GLU A 61 1.26 -3.66 7.07
N VAL A 62 1.91 -2.52 7.28
CA VAL A 62 1.31 -1.30 7.81
C VAL A 62 1.42 -0.26 6.72
N LEU A 63 0.28 0.22 6.23
CA LEU A 63 0.20 1.29 5.25
C LEU A 63 -0.42 2.52 5.88
N ASP A 64 0.17 3.64 5.58
CA ASP A 64 -0.33 4.95 5.93
C ASP A 64 -0.77 5.66 4.63
N HIS A 65 -1.99 6.16 4.65
CA HIS A 65 -2.60 6.83 3.50
C HIS A 65 -2.56 8.33 3.74
N GLN A 66 -1.66 9.02 3.05
CA GLN A 66 -1.67 10.46 2.99
C GLN A 66 -2.69 10.88 1.92
N PHE A 67 -3.90 11.19 2.37
CA PHE A 67 -4.82 12.01 1.60
C PHE A 67 -4.43 13.46 1.86
N ASP A 68 -3.61 14.03 0.98
CA ASP A 68 -3.26 15.46 1.04
C ASP A 68 -4.57 16.26 0.91
N ASP A 69 -4.93 16.94 2.01
CA ASP A 69 -5.95 17.99 2.11
C ASP A 69 -7.39 17.65 1.67
N PHE A 70 -8.19 17.10 2.61
CA PHE A 70 -9.63 17.41 2.64
C PHE A 70 -9.90 18.50 3.69
N ALA A 71 -9.98 19.73 3.19
CA ALA A 71 -10.64 20.87 3.81
C ALA A 71 -10.03 21.45 5.09
N SER A 72 -8.91 22.17 5.01
CA SER A 72 -8.59 23.41 5.79
C SER A 72 -9.20 23.52 7.22
N SER A 73 -9.19 22.43 8.00
CA SER A 73 -9.93 22.29 9.26
C SER A 73 -9.06 21.77 10.40
N GLY A 74 -7.79 21.45 10.15
CA GLY A 74 -6.82 21.08 11.17
C GLY A 74 -7.06 19.70 11.80
N PHE A 75 -7.71 18.78 11.07
CA PHE A 75 -7.84 17.38 11.46
C PHE A 75 -7.05 16.50 10.49
N ASP A 76 -5.86 16.08 10.90
CA ASP A 76 -5.06 15.08 10.20
C ASP A 76 -5.82 13.74 10.31
N PHE A 77 -6.42 13.28 9.20
CA PHE A 77 -7.01 11.95 9.11
C PHE A 77 -5.94 10.95 8.66
N ASP A 78 -5.05 10.59 9.59
CA ASP A 78 -4.07 9.53 9.39
C ASP A 78 -4.79 8.17 9.36
N VAL A 79 -5.02 7.63 8.16
CA VAL A 79 -5.62 6.29 8.00
C VAL A 79 -4.50 5.25 7.93
N THR A 80 -4.09 4.80 9.11
CA THR A 80 -3.19 3.65 9.24
C THR A 80 -3.96 2.34 9.05
N THR A 81 -3.65 1.63 7.98
CA THR A 81 -4.18 0.29 7.68
C THR A 81 -3.16 -0.76 8.07
N VAL A 82 -3.58 -1.74 8.86
CA VAL A 82 -2.77 -2.91 9.20
C VAL A 82 -3.34 -4.13 8.48
N ALA A 83 -2.49 -4.85 7.76
CA ALA A 83 -2.84 -6.06 7.04
C ALA A 83 -1.90 -7.20 7.43
N ALA A 84 -2.44 -8.42 7.51
CA ALA A 84 -1.67 -9.64 7.65
C ALA A 84 -1.80 -10.46 6.37
N ARG A 85 -0.69 -11.02 5.88
CA ARG A 85 -0.62 -11.82 4.66
C ARG A 85 -0.09 -13.20 4.99
N VAL A 86 -0.73 -14.24 4.45
CA VAL A 86 -0.16 -15.59 4.42
C VAL A 86 0.00 -15.98 2.95
N SER A 87 1.15 -16.56 2.60
CA SER A 87 1.45 -16.99 1.24
C SER A 87 2.08 -18.38 1.27
N PHE A 88 1.61 -19.25 0.38
CA PHE A 88 2.08 -20.62 0.21
C PHE A 88 2.89 -20.70 -1.09
N GLU A 89 4.10 -21.25 -1.01
CA GLU A 89 5.05 -21.43 -2.10
C GLU A 89 5.11 -22.95 -2.39
N PHE A 90 4.90 -23.37 -3.65
CA PHE A 90 4.79 -24.77 -4.09
C PHE A 90 5.82 -25.14 -5.15
#